data_AF-A0A3N5SNL1-F1
#
_entry.id   AF-A0A3N5SNL1-F1
#
_cell.length_a   1.000
_cell.length_b   1.000
_cell.length_c   1.000
_cell.angle_alpha   90.00
_cell.angle_beta   90.00
_cell.angle_gamma   90.00
#
_symmetry.space_group_name_H-M   'P 1'
#
loop_
_entity.id
_entity.type
_entity.pdbx_description
1 polymer ?
#
loop_
_entity_poly.entity_id
_entity_poly.type
_entity_poly.pdbx_seq_one_letter_code
_entity_poly.pdbx_strand_id
1 'polypeptide(L)'
;MDQKPKSDLRVGEFLVESGIISEKQLNEALSLQKDNAERLVGEILVTLGVLSKEDLIMAMEMYLMTTNNQPRHVDEWLDQDEIDMLLDKLRGKNSGQ
;
A
#
# COMPACT_ATOMS: atom_id res chain seq x y z
N MET A 1 6.05 -2.96 26.82
CA MET A 1 6.83 -3.54 25.71
C MET A 1 5.87 -3.69 24.54
N ASP A 2 6.06 -2.80 23.56
CA ASP A 2 5.75 -2.96 22.14
C ASP A 2 4.27 -2.91 21.70
N GLN A 3 3.76 -1.68 21.61
CA GLN A 3 2.61 -1.38 20.75
C GLN A 3 3.04 -1.56 19.29
N LYS A 4 2.81 -2.75 18.73
CA LYS A 4 2.94 -2.98 17.28
C LYS A 4 2.06 -1.98 16.54
N PRO A 5 2.59 -1.20 15.56
CA PRO A 5 1.77 -0.30 14.78
C PRO A 5 0.73 -1.13 14.01
N LYS A 6 -0.52 -1.04 14.46
CA LYS A 6 -1.67 -1.83 13.96
C LYS A 6 -2.21 -1.31 12.62
N SER A 7 -1.47 -0.43 11.95
CA SER A 7 -1.93 0.36 10.79
C SER A 7 -1.48 -0.21 9.45
N ASP A 8 -0.27 -0.78 9.33
CA ASP A 8 0.27 -1.30 8.05
C ASP A 8 -0.21 -2.72 7.73
N LEU A 9 -0.61 -3.46 8.78
CA LEU A 9 -1.22 -4.79 8.64
C LEU A 9 -2.38 -4.78 7.65
N ARG A 10 -3.18 -3.70 7.61
CA ARG A 10 -4.35 -3.64 6.72
C ARG A 10 -4.00 -3.56 5.24
N VAL A 11 -2.92 -2.85 4.88
CA VAL A 11 -2.46 -2.78 3.48
C VAL A 11 -1.81 -4.10 3.12
N GLY A 12 -0.92 -4.62 3.97
CA GLY A 12 -0.26 -5.91 3.74
C GLY A 12 -1.26 -7.06 3.59
N GLU A 13 -2.24 -7.16 4.49
CA GLU A 13 -3.32 -8.16 4.43
C GLU A 13 -4.14 -8.02 3.15
N PHE A 14 -4.50 -6.79 2.76
CA PHE A 14 -5.22 -6.55 1.51
C PHE A 14 -4.43 -7.03 0.28
N LEU A 15 -3.12 -6.79 0.23
CA LEU A 15 -2.26 -7.25 -0.87
C LEU A 15 -2.24 -8.79 -0.97
N VAL A 16 -2.29 -9.47 0.17
CA VAL A 16 -2.39 -10.94 0.23
C VAL A 16 -3.77 -11.41 -0.21
N GLU A 17 -4.84 -10.82 0.33
CA GLU A 17 -6.22 -11.16 -0.01
C GLU A 17 -6.52 -10.91 -1.50
N SER A 18 -5.89 -9.90 -2.09
CA SER A 18 -6.00 -9.57 -3.51
C SER A 18 -5.11 -10.46 -4.40
N GLY A 19 -4.29 -11.35 -3.83
CA GLY A 19 -3.38 -12.24 -4.56
C GLY A 19 -2.19 -11.54 -5.21
N ILE A 20 -1.92 -10.28 -4.85
CA ILE A 20 -0.82 -9.47 -5.39
C ILE A 20 0.52 -9.94 -4.82
N ILE A 21 0.52 -10.33 -3.55
CA ILE A 21 1.66 -10.96 -2.87
C ILE A 21 1.21 -12.20 -2.12
N SER A 22 2.15 -13.09 -1.79
CA SER A 22 1.91 -14.20 -0.87
C SER A 22 2.10 -13.81 0.59
N GLU A 23 1.48 -14.56 1.51
CA GLU A 23 1.74 -14.42 2.96
C GLU A 23 3.22 -14.51 3.30
N LYS A 24 3.99 -15.35 2.58
CA LYS A 24 5.42 -15.49 2.79
C LYS A 24 6.17 -14.19 2.47
N GLN A 25 5.86 -13.55 1.34
CA GLN A 25 6.47 -12.28 0.93
C GLN A 25 6.08 -11.15 1.88
N LEU A 26 4.82 -11.12 2.35
CA LEU A 26 4.39 -10.18 3.37
C LEU A 26 5.18 -10.35 4.68
N ASN A 27 5.32 -11.58 5.16
CA ASN A 27 6.07 -11.87 6.38
C ASN A 27 7.55 -11.50 6.26
N GLU A 28 8.16 -11.70 5.10
CA GLU A 28 9.54 -11.28 4.82
C GLU A 28 9.67 -9.75 4.87
N ALA A 29 8.77 -9.02 4.21
CA ALA A 29 8.75 -7.57 4.25
C ALA A 29 8.55 -7.02 5.67
N LEU A 30 7.61 -7.60 6.44
CA LEU A 30 7.38 -7.26 7.84
C LEU A 30 8.58 -7.59 8.74
N SER A 31 9.34 -8.64 8.42
CA SER A 31 10.56 -8.95 9.16
C SER A 31 11.62 -7.88 8.95
N LEU A 32 11.80 -7.40 7.72
CA LEU A 32 12.75 -6.33 7.39
C LEU A 32 12.31 -4.98 7.97
N GLN A 33 11.00 -4.71 8.05
CA GLN A 33 10.47 -3.52 8.68
C GLN A 33 10.81 -3.46 10.18
N LYS A 34 10.93 -4.60 10.88
CA LYS A 34 11.30 -4.59 12.30
C LYS A 34 12.68 -3.97 12.54
N ASP A 35 13.59 -4.12 11.58
CA ASP A 35 14.94 -3.55 11.66
C ASP A 35 14.96 -2.07 11.23
N ASN A 36 13.92 -1.60 10.54
CA ASN A 36 13.74 -0.21 10.15
C ASN A 36 12.25 0.16 10.13
N ALA A 37 11.75 0.56 11.30
CA ALA A 37 10.32 0.83 11.52
C ALA A 37 9.80 2.06 10.78
N GLU A 38 10.69 2.92 10.26
CA GLU A 38 10.32 4.08 9.44
C GLU A 38 10.06 3.67 7.98
N ARG A 39 10.55 2.51 7.54
CA ARG A 39 10.27 2.01 6.19
C ARG A 39 8.88 1.40 6.10
N LEU A 40 8.21 1.70 5.00
CA LEU A 40 6.87 1.21 4.74
C LEU A 40 6.92 -0.17 4.05
N VAL A 41 5.95 -1.04 4.36
CA VAL A 41 5.92 -2.42 3.84
C VAL A 41 5.93 -2.45 2.31
N GLY A 42 5.22 -1.54 1.64
CA GLY A 42 5.20 -1.46 0.18
C GLY A 42 6.55 -1.09 -0.43
N GLU A 43 7.32 -0.16 0.16
CA GLU A 43 8.68 0.15 -0.28
C GLU A 43 9.61 -1.04 -0.16
N ILE A 44 9.48 -1.79 0.93
CA ILE A 44 10.27 -2.99 1.16
C ILE A 44 9.93 -4.02 0.09
N LEU A 45 8.64 -4.23 -0.21
CA LEU A 45 8.20 -5.13 -1.29
C LEU A 45 8.74 -4.72 -2.66
N VAL A 46 8.81 -3.41 -2.95
CA VAL A 46 9.43 -2.91 -4.19
C VAL A 46 10.94 -3.12 -4.19
N THR A 47 11.61 -2.83 -3.07
CA THR A 47 13.05 -3.03 -2.91
C THR A 47 13.45 -4.50 -3.06
N LEU A 48 12.59 -5.42 -2.59
CA LEU A 48 12.75 -6.86 -2.73
C LEU A 48 12.45 -7.36 -4.16
N GLY A 49 11.95 -6.51 -5.05
CA GLY A 49 11.53 -6.89 -6.40
C GLY A 49 10.26 -7.75 -6.43
N VAL A 50 9.51 -7.78 -5.32
CA VAL A 50 8.21 -8.46 -5.25
C VAL A 50 7.15 -7.66 -6.01
N LEU A 51 7.24 -6.33 -5.97
CA LEU A 51 6.38 -5.40 -6.70
C LEU A 51 7.22 -4.42 -7.53
N SER A 52 6.71 -4.00 -8.68
CA SER A 52 7.17 -2.75 -9.30
C SER A 52 6.56 -1.53 -8.59
N LYS A 53 7.08 -0.32 -8.88
CA LYS A 53 6.47 0.92 -8.39
C LYS A 53 5.04 1.06 -8.93
N GLU A 54 4.84 0.68 -10.19
CA GLU A 54 3.54 0.68 -10.86
C GLU A 54 2.56 -0.30 -10.21
N ASP A 55 3.00 -1.52 -9.85
CA ASP A 55 2.16 -2.50 -9.15
C ASP A 55 1.72 -1.98 -7.78
N LEU A 56 2.63 -1.34 -7.05
CA LEU A 56 2.32 -0.73 -5.76
C LEU A 56 1.27 0.37 -5.90
N ILE A 57 1.40 1.23 -6.91
CA ILE A 57 0.42 2.30 -7.20
C ILE A 57 -0.95 1.71 -7.52
N MET A 58 -1.01 0.71 -8.42
CA MET A 58 -2.28 0.05 -8.78
C MET A 58 -2.93 -0.63 -7.57
N ALA A 59 -2.13 -1.25 -6.72
CA ALA A 59 -2.63 -1.89 -5.50
C ALA A 59 -3.17 -0.86 -4.49
N MET A 60 -2.52 0.30 -4.37
CA MET A 60 -2.99 1.43 -3.56
C MET A 60 -4.30 2.01 -4.11
N GLU A 61 -4.44 2.17 -5.43
CA GLU A 61 -5.71 2.56 -6.07
C GLU A 61 -6.83 1.60 -5.66
N MET A 62 -6.58 0.30 -5.75
CA MET A 62 -7.57 -0.73 -5.44
C MET A 62 -7.93 -0.74 -3.95
N TYR A 63 -6.96 -0.59 -3.05
CA TYR A 63 -7.17 -0.51 -1.61
C TYR A 63 -8.08 0.67 -1.24
N LEU A 64 -7.82 1.85 -1.83
CA LEU A 64 -8.61 3.07 -1.59
C LEU A 64 -10.06 2.90 -2.08
N MET A 65 -10.26 2.30 -3.25
CA MET A 65 -11.59 2.01 -3.80
C MET A 65 -12.40 1.05 -2.92
N THR A 66 -11.75 0.04 -2.33
CA THR A 66 -12.42 -1.08 -1.65
C THR A 66 -12.65 -0.84 -0.18
N THR A 67 -11.73 -0.16 0.50
CA THR A 67 -11.77 -0.01 1.96
C THR A 67 -12.30 1.35 2.42
N ASN A 68 -12.40 2.33 1.51
CA ASN A 68 -12.69 3.74 1.81
C ASN A 68 -11.85 4.30 2.98
N ASN A 69 -10.64 3.75 3.15
CA ASN A 69 -9.71 4.07 4.21
C ASN A 69 -8.43 4.59 3.57
N GLN A 70 -7.95 5.75 4.01
CA GLN A 70 -6.66 6.25 3.55
C GLN A 70 -5.55 5.45 4.25
N PRO A 71 -4.60 4.84 3.50
CA PRO A 71 -3.38 4.36 4.10
C PRO A 71 -2.73 5.51 4.88
N ARG A 72 -2.22 5.23 6.09
CA ARG A 72 -1.39 6.22 6.78
C ARG A 72 -0.12 6.39 5.94
N HIS A 73 0.26 7.64 5.65
CA HIS A 73 1.49 8.03 4.98
C HIS A 73 1.54 7.81 3.45
N VAL A 74 0.40 7.81 2.73
CA VAL A 74 0.42 7.81 1.24
C VAL A 74 1.19 9.00 0.67
N ASP A 75 1.18 10.12 1.40
CA ASP A 75 1.92 11.35 1.12
C ASP A 75 3.45 11.20 1.17
N GLU A 76 3.97 10.12 1.77
CA GLU A 76 5.42 9.81 1.72
C GLU A 76 5.82 9.06 0.44
N TRP A 77 4.85 8.53 -0.31
CA TRP A 77 5.08 7.69 -1.51
C TRP A 77 4.79 8.36 -2.83
N LEU A 78 3.81 9.24 -2.81
CA LEU A 78 3.28 9.90 -3.98
C LEU A 78 3.28 11.39 -3.67
N ASP A 79 3.89 12.16 -4.56
CA ASP A 79 3.80 13.61 -4.46
C ASP A 79 2.33 14.01 -4.53
N GLN A 80 1.99 15.18 -3.95
CA GLN A 80 0.60 15.62 -3.84
C GLN A 80 -0.14 15.62 -5.19
N ASP A 81 0.57 15.88 -6.29
CA ASP A 81 0.05 15.79 -7.66
C ASP A 81 -0.32 14.36 -8.09
N GLU A 82 0.47 13.34 -7.71
CA GLU A 82 0.17 11.93 -8.01
C GLU A 82 -1.04 11.45 -7.21
N ILE A 83 -1.16 11.88 -5.95
CA ILE A 83 -2.33 11.60 -5.10
C ILE A 83 -3.58 12.27 -5.68
N ASP A 84 -3.49 13.54 -6.05
CA ASP A 84 -4.61 14.28 -6.63
C ASP A 84 -5.05 13.67 -7.97
N MET A 85 -4.10 13.25 -8.82
CA MET A 85 -4.39 12.54 -10.06
C MET A 85 -5.09 11.20 -9.80
N LEU A 86 -4.68 10.47 -8.75
CA LEU A 86 -5.33 9.25 -8.29
C LEU A 86 -6.78 9.51 -7.89
N LEU A 87 -6.99 10.51 -7.02
CA LEU A 87 -8.30 10.88 -6.49
C LEU A 87 -9.21 11.40 -7.60
N ASP A 88 -8.69 12.17 -8.56
CA ASP A 88 -9.43 12.62 -9.73
C ASP A 88 -9.89 11.47 -10.60
N LYS A 89 -9.02 10.48 -10.84
CA LYS A 89 -9.37 9.28 -11.60
C LYS A 89 -10.46 8.46 -10.89
N LEU A 90 -10.46 8.44 -9.56
CA LEU A 90 -11.52 7.83 -8.74
C LEU A 90 -12.84 8.59 -8.84
N ARG A 91 -12.82 9.92 -8.73
CA ARG A 91 -14.02 10.78 -8.86
C ARG A 91 -14.60 10.75 -10.28
N GLY A 92 -13.75 10.68 -11.30
CA GLY A 92 -14.13 10.64 -12.71
C GLY A 92 -14.82 9.34 -13.14
N LYS A 93 -14.47 8.19 -12.54
CA LYS A 93 -15.14 6.91 -12.81
C LYS A 93 -16.57 6.81 -12.26
N ASN A 94 -16.93 7.62 -11.26
CA ASN A 94 -18.29 7.66 -10.72
C ASN A 94 -19.25 8.54 -11.54
N SER A 95 -18.77 9.10 -12.66
CA SER A 95 -19.49 10.01 -13.56
C SER A 95 -19.81 9.34 -14.91
N GLY A 96 -20.20 8.08 -14.90
CA GLY A 96 -20.52 7.33 -16.12
C GLY A 96 -21.49 6.19 -15.87
N GLN A 97 -22.79 6.55 -15.87
CA GLN A 97 -24.01 5.74 -16.09
C GLN A 97 -24.24 4.50 -15.23
#